data_AF-X8DWS6-F1
#
_entry.id   AF-X8DWS6-F1
#
_cell.length_a   1.000
_cell.length_b   1.000
_cell.length_c   1.000
_cell.angle_alpha   90.00
_cell.angle_beta   90.00
_cell.angle_gamma   90.00
#
_symmetry.space_group_name_H-M   'P 1'
#
loop_
_entity.id
_entity.type
_entity.pdbx_description
1 polymer ?
#
loop_
_entity_poly.entity_id
_entity_poly.type
_entity_poly.pdbx_seq_one_letter_code
_entity_poly.pdbx_strand_id
1 'polypeptide(L)'
;MTDHDRLATRREIADALTSAFERRHEVLDLIVEADDRKSAIDAIATLLGTSHLGGEAVMGMSFDKLTKDERRKNAAELEDLNSQLTFTLMERPASSGDSLELRPFSGSSDADIFAVRTEEVGEAGDGSGAPAGVLEDELRAALARIDDEEAAWFVAVEGASKVGMVFGELVDGEVNVRIWVHPDHRKKGYGTAALRKSRSVMAAYFPAVPMVVRAPGVDAP
;
A
#
# COMPACT_ATOMS: atom_id res chain seq x y z
N MET A 1 4.84 3.16 -7.78
CA MET A 1 4.80 4.22 -6.77
C MET A 1 3.39 4.74 -6.71
N THR A 2 2.73 4.61 -5.56
CA THR A 2 1.33 5.04 -5.35
C THR A 2 1.27 6.55 -5.17
N ASP A 3 0.07 7.15 -5.29
CA ASP A 3 -0.09 8.59 -5.05
C ASP A 3 0.28 8.99 -3.62
N HIS A 4 0.07 8.10 -2.64
CA HIS A 4 0.51 8.31 -1.26
C HIS A 4 2.03 8.34 -1.15
N ASP A 5 2.74 7.41 -1.81
CA ASP A 5 4.21 7.40 -1.83
C ASP A 5 4.76 8.69 -2.46
N ARG A 6 4.09 9.20 -3.50
CA ARG A 6 4.46 10.48 -4.15
C ARG A 6 4.26 11.67 -3.21
N LEU A 7 3.14 11.70 -2.49
CA LEU A 7 2.85 12.75 -1.50
C LEU A 7 3.83 12.71 -0.33
N ALA A 8 4.12 11.52 0.20
CA ALA A 8 5.11 11.32 1.26
C ALA A 8 6.51 11.78 0.81
N THR A 9 6.93 11.36 -0.39
CA THR A 9 8.20 11.78 -1.00
C THR A 9 8.25 13.31 -1.17
N ARG A 10 7.16 13.94 -1.64
CA ARG A 10 7.12 15.39 -1.83
C ARG A 10 7.17 16.14 -0.50
N ARG A 11 6.46 15.63 0.52
CA ARG A 11 6.46 16.16 1.88
C ARG A 11 7.85 16.10 2.48
N GLU A 12 8.54 14.97 2.33
CA GLU A 12 9.93 14.82 2.77
C GLU A 12 10.87 15.85 2.13
N ILE A 13 10.78 16.05 0.81
CA ILE A 13 11.59 17.07 0.12
C ILE A 13 11.28 18.47 0.64
N ALA A 14 10.00 18.83 0.81
CA ALA A 14 9.60 20.14 1.31
C ALA A 14 10.07 20.39 2.76
N ASP A 15 10.04 19.35 3.58
CA ASP A 15 10.53 19.34 4.97
C ASP A 15 12.05 19.54 5.04
N ALA A 16 12.81 18.81 4.20
CA ALA A 16 14.25 18.95 4.09
C ALA A 16 14.66 20.36 3.63
N LEU A 17 13.98 20.91 2.61
CA LEU A 17 14.24 22.28 2.14
C LEU A 17 13.94 23.33 3.22
N THR A 18 12.83 23.17 3.95
CA THR A 18 12.46 24.07 5.05
C THR A 18 13.49 24.04 6.18
N SER A 19 13.89 22.83 6.59
CA SER A 19 14.92 22.61 7.62
C SER A 19 16.29 23.18 7.20
N ALA A 20 16.64 23.03 5.92
CA ALA A 20 17.88 23.59 5.37
C ALA A 20 17.91 25.13 5.46
N PHE A 21 16.77 25.82 5.30
CA PHE A 21 16.72 27.28 5.43
C PHE A 21 16.92 27.78 6.85
N GLU A 22 16.47 27.01 7.84
CA GLU A 22 16.65 27.32 9.26
C GLU A 22 18.12 27.15 9.67
N ARG A 23 18.79 26.14 9.09
CA ARG A 23 20.19 25.79 9.35
C ARG A 23 21.14 26.17 8.21
N ARG A 24 20.80 27.22 7.46
CA ARG A 24 21.49 27.60 6.20
C ARG A 24 23.00 27.76 6.33
N HIS A 25 23.48 28.22 7.49
CA HIS A 25 24.92 28.43 7.70
C HIS A 25 25.63 27.09 7.84
N GLU A 26 25.12 26.20 8.69
CA GLU A 26 25.65 24.85 8.86
C GLU A 26 25.59 24.04 7.55
N VAL A 27 24.51 24.18 6.78
CA VAL A 27 24.37 23.50 5.47
C VAL A 27 25.44 24.01 4.50
N LEU A 28 25.66 25.32 4.41
CA LEU A 28 26.67 25.88 3.52
C LEU A 28 28.08 25.51 3.96
N ASP A 29 28.35 25.51 5.27
CA ASP A 29 29.64 25.11 5.82
C ASP A 29 29.94 23.65 5.46
N LEU A 30 28.98 22.73 5.64
CA LEU A 30 29.13 21.33 5.25
C LEU A 30 29.36 21.14 3.74
N ILE A 31 28.67 21.92 2.90
CA ILE A 31 28.87 21.85 1.44
C ILE A 31 30.29 22.28 1.06
N VAL A 32 30.83 23.29 1.74
CA VAL A 32 32.19 23.81 1.49
C VAL A 32 33.27 22.88 2.03
N GLU A 33 33.01 22.18 3.14
CA GLU A 33 33.94 21.22 3.76
C GLU A 33 33.98 19.85 3.07
N ALA A 34 32.95 19.50 2.29
CA ALA A 34 32.86 18.21 1.62
C ALA A 34 33.84 18.06 0.44
N ASP A 35 34.46 16.87 0.32
CA ASP A 35 35.40 16.55 -0.77
C ASP A 35 34.70 16.46 -2.14
N ASP A 36 33.45 15.99 -2.15
CA ASP A 36 32.67 15.80 -3.36
C ASP A 36 31.15 15.97 -3.12
N ARG A 37 30.39 15.96 -4.22
CA ARG A 37 28.93 16.12 -4.15
C ARG A 37 28.26 15.02 -3.33
N LYS A 38 28.77 13.79 -3.35
CA LYS A 38 28.15 12.65 -2.67
C LYS A 38 28.32 12.79 -1.14
N SER A 39 29.53 13.09 -0.70
CA SER A 39 29.84 13.37 0.70
C SER A 39 29.07 14.58 1.23
N ALA A 40 28.87 15.63 0.41
CA ALA A 40 28.01 16.76 0.76
C ALA A 40 26.55 16.32 0.98
N ILE A 41 26.00 15.51 0.07
CA ILE A 41 24.62 14.99 0.19
C ILE A 41 24.45 14.16 1.47
N ASP A 42 25.38 13.23 1.73
CA ASP A 42 25.33 12.35 2.90
C ASP A 42 25.48 13.16 4.21
N ALA A 43 26.33 14.20 4.22
CA ALA A 43 26.49 15.11 5.34
C ALA A 43 25.23 15.97 5.59
N ILE A 44 24.60 16.50 4.54
CA ILE A 44 23.33 17.24 4.64
C ILE A 44 22.21 16.34 5.16
N ALA A 45 22.08 15.12 4.62
CA ALA A 45 21.08 14.15 5.06
C ALA A 45 21.24 13.85 6.56
N THR A 46 22.50 13.65 7.00
CA THR A 46 22.84 13.45 8.41
C THR A 46 22.52 14.67 9.27
N LEU A 47 22.91 15.86 8.83
CA LEU A 47 22.66 17.12 9.54
C LEU A 47 21.16 17.32 9.78
N LEU A 48 20.36 17.17 8.73
CA LEU A 48 18.93 17.49 8.74
C LEU A 48 18.05 16.33 9.20
N GLY A 49 18.61 15.13 9.39
CA GLY A 49 17.83 13.94 9.76
C GLY A 49 16.84 13.52 8.67
N THR A 50 17.21 13.65 7.39
CA THR A 50 16.37 13.35 6.22
C THR A 50 16.98 12.21 5.38
N SER A 51 16.25 11.67 4.40
CA SER A 51 16.84 10.66 3.49
C SER A 51 17.90 11.26 2.56
N HIS A 52 18.60 10.37 1.85
CA HIS A 52 19.50 10.75 0.77
C HIS A 52 18.80 11.61 -0.30
N LEU A 53 17.52 11.33 -0.60
CA LEU A 53 16.74 12.14 -1.54
C LEU A 53 16.49 13.56 -1.02
N GLY A 54 16.22 13.71 0.29
CA GLY A 54 16.12 15.02 0.94
C GLY A 54 17.45 15.79 0.84
N GLY A 55 18.57 15.11 1.08
CA GLY A 55 19.91 15.67 0.89
C GLY A 55 20.20 16.09 -0.56
N GLU A 56 19.82 15.26 -1.54
CA GLU A 56 19.94 15.58 -2.96
C GLU A 56 19.14 16.82 -3.35
N ALA A 57 17.92 16.95 -2.83
CA ALA A 57 17.05 18.09 -3.10
C ALA A 57 17.64 19.41 -2.56
N VAL A 58 18.23 19.37 -1.36
CA VAL A 58 18.91 20.53 -0.77
C VAL A 58 20.18 20.88 -1.56
N MET A 59 21.01 19.88 -1.89
CA MET A 59 22.25 20.08 -2.67
C MET A 59 21.97 20.60 -4.09
N GLY A 60 20.87 20.18 -4.70
CA GLY A 60 20.45 20.59 -6.05
C GLY A 60 19.66 21.90 -6.10
N MET A 61 19.42 22.55 -4.96
CA MET A 61 18.61 23.75 -4.88
C MET A 61 19.30 24.95 -5.54
N SER A 62 18.55 25.69 -6.36
CA SER A 62 19.02 26.93 -6.97
C SER A 62 18.90 28.12 -6.01
N PHE A 63 19.81 29.10 -6.12
CA PHE A 63 19.88 30.23 -5.19
C PHE A 63 18.61 31.13 -5.18
N ASP A 64 17.82 31.14 -6.25
CA ASP A 64 16.52 31.85 -6.28
C ASP A 64 15.51 31.29 -5.27
N LYS A 65 15.63 30.02 -4.91
CA LYS A 65 14.78 29.36 -3.90
C LYS A 65 15.04 29.82 -2.45
N LEU A 66 16.13 30.57 -2.21
CA LEU A 66 16.44 31.13 -0.89
C LEU A 66 15.70 32.44 -0.59
N THR A 67 15.06 33.04 -1.60
CA THR A 67 14.32 34.29 -1.43
C THR A 67 13.21 34.12 -0.38
N LYS A 68 12.84 35.22 0.29
CA LYS A 68 11.75 35.18 1.30
C LYS A 68 10.43 34.69 0.71
N ASP A 69 10.18 34.95 -0.56
CA ASP A 69 8.96 34.52 -1.26
C ASP A 69 8.94 33.00 -1.46
N GLU A 70 10.00 32.44 -2.05
CA GLU A 70 10.10 30.99 -2.29
C GLU A 70 10.11 30.18 -0.97
N ARG A 71 10.76 30.68 0.09
CA ARG A 71 10.72 30.03 1.41
C ARG A 71 9.31 29.98 2.00
N ARG A 72 8.50 31.03 1.81
CA ARG A 72 7.10 31.03 2.25
C ARG A 72 6.27 30.03 1.45
N LYS A 73 6.52 29.89 0.14
CA LYS A 73 5.85 28.90 -0.71
C LYS A 73 6.18 27.47 -0.27
N ASN A 74 7.45 27.17 0.00
CA ASN A 74 7.87 25.84 0.49
C ASN A 74 7.22 25.51 1.85
N ALA A 75 7.15 26.48 2.77
CA ALA A 75 6.49 26.29 4.06
C ALA A 75 4.97 26.05 3.90
N ALA A 76 4.31 26.82 3.03
CA ALA A 76 2.87 26.65 2.76
C ALA A 76 2.58 25.30 2.06
N GLU A 77 3.45 24.88 1.15
CA GLU A 77 3.37 23.55 0.52
C GLU A 77 3.52 22.43 1.57
N LEU A 78 4.48 22.56 2.48
CA LEU A 78 4.67 21.57 3.56
C LEU A 78 3.43 21.49 4.47
N GLU A 79 2.80 22.62 4.80
CA GLU A 79 1.56 22.67 5.59
C GLU A 79 0.39 22.00 4.86
N ASP A 80 0.22 22.27 3.57
CA ASP A 80 -0.81 21.64 2.74
C ASP A 80 -0.59 20.11 2.62
N LEU A 81 0.64 19.68 2.36
CA LEU A 81 1.00 18.26 2.29
C LEU A 81 0.77 17.55 3.63
N ASN A 82 1.13 18.17 4.75
CA ASN A 82 0.84 17.63 6.08
C ASN A 82 -0.68 17.51 6.32
N SER A 83 -1.46 18.50 5.87
CA SER A 83 -2.93 18.48 5.98
C SER A 83 -3.53 17.34 5.14
N GLN A 84 -3.07 17.14 3.91
CA GLN A 84 -3.51 16.06 3.02
C GLN A 84 -3.13 14.67 3.56
N LEU A 85 -1.91 14.51 4.08
CA LEU A 85 -1.46 13.25 4.69
C LEU A 85 -2.26 12.94 5.95
N THR A 86 -2.50 13.94 6.80
CA THR A 86 -3.32 13.80 8.01
C THR A 86 -4.75 13.39 7.64
N PHE A 87 -5.35 14.04 6.65
CA PHE A 87 -6.68 13.69 6.16
C PHE A 87 -6.72 12.26 5.59
N THR A 88 -5.72 11.88 4.81
CA THR A 88 -5.62 10.52 4.23
C THR A 88 -5.47 9.46 5.33
N LEU A 89 -4.67 9.71 6.36
CA LEU A 89 -4.51 8.81 7.51
C LEU A 89 -5.78 8.74 8.37
N MET A 90 -6.50 9.86 8.53
CA MET A 90 -7.76 9.89 9.29
C MET A 90 -8.92 9.20 8.57
N GLU A 91 -9.06 9.40 7.26
CA GLU A 91 -10.14 8.75 6.50
C GLU A 91 -9.81 7.32 6.10
N ARG A 92 -8.53 7.02 5.82
CA ARG A 92 -8.07 5.73 5.30
C ARG A 92 -6.79 5.26 6.01
N PRO A 93 -6.87 4.94 7.31
CA PRO A 93 -5.72 4.59 8.13
C PRO A 93 -4.94 3.37 7.60
N ALA A 94 -5.61 2.46 6.88
CA ALA A 94 -4.96 1.28 6.31
C ALA A 94 -4.37 1.49 4.90
N SER A 95 -4.51 2.68 4.29
CA SER A 95 -4.05 2.92 2.91
C SER A 95 -2.52 2.90 2.76
N SER A 96 -1.78 3.21 3.83
CA SER A 96 -0.33 3.02 3.92
C SER A 96 0.03 1.53 3.79
N GLY A 97 -0.83 0.62 4.26
CA GLY A 97 -0.76 -0.82 3.99
C GLY A 97 0.38 -1.57 4.67
N ASP A 98 1.11 -0.94 5.58
CA ASP A 98 2.24 -1.55 6.27
C ASP A 98 1.81 -2.58 7.31
N SER A 99 0.71 -2.32 8.02
CA SER A 99 0.21 -3.13 9.14
C SER A 99 -0.77 -4.25 8.76
N LEU A 100 -1.33 -4.22 7.54
CA LEU A 100 -2.24 -5.25 7.05
C LEU A 100 -1.47 -6.51 6.70
N GLU A 101 -1.84 -7.69 7.19
CA GLU A 101 -1.23 -8.96 6.82
C GLU A 101 -2.18 -9.81 5.96
N LEU A 102 -1.63 -10.59 5.03
CA LEU A 102 -2.37 -11.63 4.30
C LEU A 102 -1.88 -12.98 4.80
N ARG A 103 -2.72 -13.68 5.56
CA ARG A 103 -2.43 -15.05 5.99
C ARG A 103 -3.23 -16.06 5.16
N PRO A 104 -2.73 -17.28 4.93
CA PRO A 104 -3.49 -18.32 4.26
C PRO A 104 -4.84 -18.55 4.96
N PHE A 105 -5.87 -18.75 4.13
CA PHE A 105 -7.20 -19.13 4.59
C PHE A 105 -7.16 -20.51 5.25
N SER A 106 -7.87 -20.68 6.36
CA SER A 106 -8.00 -21.96 7.04
C SER A 106 -9.46 -22.19 7.40
N GLY A 107 -10.04 -23.27 6.86
CA GLY A 107 -11.48 -23.50 6.84
C GLY A 107 -12.18 -23.24 8.17
N SER A 108 -11.92 -24.05 9.20
CA SER A 108 -12.62 -23.91 10.49
C SER A 108 -12.29 -22.62 11.22
N SER A 109 -11.09 -22.07 11.07
CA SER A 109 -10.71 -20.83 11.75
C SER A 109 -11.25 -19.57 11.09
N ASP A 110 -11.64 -19.64 9.82
CA ASP A 110 -12.07 -18.51 8.98
C ASP A 110 -13.48 -18.66 8.41
N ALA A 111 -14.21 -19.67 8.87
CA ALA A 111 -15.60 -19.91 8.50
C ALA A 111 -16.50 -18.71 8.84
N ASP A 112 -16.19 -17.96 9.89
CA ASP A 112 -16.89 -16.74 10.32
C ASP A 112 -16.82 -15.64 9.25
N ILE A 113 -15.63 -15.26 8.81
CA ILE A 113 -15.45 -14.19 7.81
C ILE A 113 -15.94 -14.63 6.43
N PHE A 114 -15.76 -15.92 6.11
CA PHE A 114 -16.26 -16.47 4.85
C PHE A 114 -17.79 -16.51 4.82
N ALA A 115 -18.45 -16.83 5.94
CA ALA A 115 -19.91 -16.78 6.05
C ALA A 115 -20.44 -15.37 5.77
N VAL A 116 -19.85 -14.33 6.38
CA VAL A 116 -20.25 -12.93 6.15
C VAL A 116 -20.08 -12.55 4.68
N ARG A 117 -18.96 -12.92 4.06
CA ARG A 117 -18.72 -12.67 2.63
C ARG A 117 -19.78 -13.38 1.77
N THR A 118 -20.07 -14.64 2.06
CA THR A 118 -20.98 -15.46 1.25
C THR A 118 -22.42 -14.98 1.38
N GLU A 119 -22.85 -14.58 2.58
CA GLU A 119 -24.17 -13.96 2.80
C GLU A 119 -24.31 -12.63 2.05
N GLU A 120 -23.25 -11.80 2.05
CA GLU A 120 -23.30 -10.50 1.39
C GLU A 120 -23.27 -10.61 -0.14
N VAL A 121 -22.35 -11.42 -0.68
CA VAL A 121 -22.14 -11.51 -2.13
C VAL A 121 -23.19 -12.39 -2.79
N GLY A 122 -23.68 -13.43 -2.10
CA GLY A 122 -24.67 -14.37 -2.63
C GLY A 122 -24.13 -15.35 -3.67
N GLU A 123 -22.86 -15.24 -4.04
CA GLU A 123 -22.18 -16.11 -5.01
C GLU A 123 -21.18 -17.03 -4.32
N ALA A 124 -20.87 -18.16 -4.93
CA ALA A 124 -19.81 -19.05 -4.52
C ALA A 124 -18.46 -18.33 -4.39
N GLY A 125 -17.61 -18.84 -3.49
CA GLY A 125 -16.28 -18.25 -3.26
C GLY A 125 -15.34 -18.42 -4.46
N ASP A 126 -15.64 -19.40 -5.29
CA ASP A 126 -14.83 -20.03 -6.33
C ASP A 126 -14.62 -19.16 -7.60
N GLY A 127 -15.36 -18.06 -7.72
CA GLY A 127 -15.24 -17.09 -8.82
C GLY A 127 -16.09 -17.39 -10.05
N SER A 128 -16.90 -18.44 -10.02
CA SER A 128 -17.80 -18.82 -11.12
C SER A 128 -19.01 -17.88 -11.29
N GLY A 129 -19.33 -17.08 -10.27
CA GLY A 129 -20.58 -16.30 -10.22
C GLY A 129 -21.83 -17.15 -9.98
N ALA A 130 -21.68 -18.46 -9.73
CA ALA A 130 -22.80 -19.31 -9.35
C ALA A 130 -23.34 -18.91 -7.96
N PRO A 131 -24.64 -19.12 -7.68
CA PRO A 131 -25.19 -18.89 -6.35
C PRO A 131 -24.45 -19.71 -5.28
N ALA A 132 -24.24 -19.11 -4.12
CA ALA A 132 -23.60 -19.79 -3.00
C ALA A 132 -24.41 -21.01 -2.53
N GLY A 133 -23.71 -22.12 -2.30
CA GLY A 133 -24.24 -23.31 -1.65
C GLY A 133 -24.32 -23.20 -0.13
N VAL A 134 -24.51 -24.35 0.53
CA VAL A 134 -24.41 -24.44 1.99
C VAL A 134 -22.97 -24.15 2.41
N LEU A 135 -22.79 -23.33 3.46
CA LEU A 135 -21.48 -22.87 3.91
C LEU A 135 -20.45 -23.99 4.10
N GLU A 136 -20.84 -25.13 4.66
CA GLU A 136 -19.94 -26.27 4.86
C GLU A 136 -19.46 -26.89 3.54
N ASP A 137 -20.34 -26.95 2.54
CA ASP A 137 -20.01 -27.46 1.21
C ASP A 137 -19.11 -26.47 0.47
N GLU A 138 -19.38 -25.17 0.59
CA GLU A 138 -18.51 -24.10 0.06
C GLU A 138 -17.12 -24.14 0.69
N LEU A 139 -17.02 -24.33 2.02
CA LEU A 139 -15.75 -24.47 2.72
C LEU A 139 -14.98 -25.71 2.26
N ARG A 140 -15.67 -26.84 2.08
CA ARG A 140 -15.06 -28.08 1.59
C ARG A 140 -14.55 -27.92 0.16
N ALA A 141 -15.33 -27.31 -0.71
CA ALA A 141 -14.95 -27.02 -2.09
C ALA A 141 -13.75 -26.06 -2.16
N ALA A 142 -13.76 -25.00 -1.34
CA ALA A 142 -12.65 -24.07 -1.24
C ALA A 142 -11.34 -24.76 -0.84
N LEU A 143 -11.37 -25.59 0.21
CA LEU A 143 -10.20 -26.33 0.68
C LEU A 143 -9.69 -27.32 -0.37
N ALA A 144 -10.57 -28.04 -1.05
CA ALA A 144 -10.18 -28.97 -2.10
C ALA A 144 -9.43 -28.26 -3.23
N ARG A 145 -9.92 -27.09 -3.68
CA ARG A 145 -9.26 -26.30 -4.74
C ARG A 145 -7.92 -25.71 -4.30
N ILE A 146 -7.79 -25.35 -3.02
CA ILE A 146 -6.50 -24.92 -2.45
C ILE A 146 -5.52 -26.09 -2.43
N ASP A 147 -5.97 -27.28 -2.00
CA ASP A 147 -5.15 -28.49 -1.96
C ASP A 147 -4.72 -28.96 -3.36
N ASP A 148 -5.59 -28.79 -4.36
CA ASP A 148 -5.34 -29.10 -5.77
C ASP A 148 -4.51 -28.03 -6.49
N GLU A 149 -4.03 -26.99 -5.77
CA GLU A 149 -3.27 -25.86 -6.31
C GLU A 149 -4.02 -25.08 -7.42
N GLU A 150 -5.35 -25.16 -7.44
CA GLU A 150 -6.21 -24.40 -8.36
C GLU A 150 -6.63 -23.05 -7.80
N ALA A 151 -6.42 -22.84 -6.49
CA ALA A 151 -6.76 -21.60 -5.80
C ALA A 151 -5.76 -21.27 -4.68
N ALA A 152 -5.60 -19.98 -4.40
CA ALA A 152 -4.90 -19.50 -3.20
C ALA A 152 -5.75 -18.42 -2.52
N TRP A 153 -6.27 -18.73 -1.34
CA TRP A 153 -7.14 -17.84 -0.60
C TRP A 153 -6.44 -17.32 0.66
N PHE A 154 -6.67 -16.05 0.98
CA PHE A 154 -6.06 -15.38 2.11
C PHE A 154 -7.09 -14.59 2.90
N VAL A 155 -6.88 -14.53 4.21
CA VAL A 155 -7.59 -13.62 5.09
C VAL A 155 -6.71 -12.40 5.32
N ALA A 156 -7.28 -11.22 5.05
CA ALA A 156 -6.65 -9.96 5.35
C ALA A 156 -6.88 -9.64 6.84
N VAL A 157 -5.80 -9.47 7.59
CA VAL A 157 -5.81 -9.27 9.05
C VAL A 157 -5.10 -7.98 9.41
N GLU A 158 -5.73 -7.17 10.27
CA GLU A 158 -5.13 -5.97 10.88
C GLU A 158 -5.04 -6.21 12.39
N GLY A 159 -3.84 -6.47 12.90
CA GLY A 159 -3.67 -6.90 14.29
C GLY A 159 -4.37 -8.24 14.56
N ALA A 160 -5.42 -8.23 15.38
CA ALA A 160 -6.24 -9.42 15.66
C ALA A 160 -7.54 -9.49 14.83
N SER A 161 -7.84 -8.45 14.05
CA SER A 161 -9.13 -8.31 13.36
C SER A 161 -9.05 -8.81 11.92
N LYS A 162 -9.98 -9.68 11.51
CA LYS A 162 -10.14 -10.10 10.12
C LYS A 162 -10.92 -9.02 9.37
N VAL A 163 -10.27 -8.32 8.45
CA VAL A 163 -10.81 -7.13 7.78
C VAL A 163 -11.27 -7.39 6.35
N GLY A 164 -10.94 -8.55 5.78
CA GLY A 164 -11.35 -8.93 4.44
C GLY A 164 -10.77 -10.28 4.00
N MET A 165 -11.00 -10.61 2.73
CA MET A 165 -10.52 -11.82 2.08
C MET A 165 -9.95 -11.50 0.70
N VAL A 166 -8.93 -12.24 0.30
CA VAL A 166 -8.35 -12.21 -1.04
C VAL A 166 -8.47 -13.61 -1.63
N PHE A 167 -9.04 -13.69 -2.82
CA PHE A 167 -9.25 -14.93 -3.56
C PHE A 167 -8.39 -14.87 -4.82
N GLY A 168 -7.46 -15.82 -4.98
CA GLY A 168 -6.75 -16.06 -6.23
C GLY A 168 -7.26 -17.36 -6.82
N GLU A 169 -7.84 -17.30 -8.02
CA GLU A 169 -8.33 -18.48 -8.76
C GLU A 169 -7.50 -18.67 -10.01
N LEU A 170 -6.93 -19.86 -10.20
CA LEU A 170 -6.24 -20.21 -11.44
C LEU A 170 -7.27 -20.59 -12.50
N VAL A 171 -7.40 -19.76 -13.53
CA VAL A 171 -8.34 -19.94 -14.65
C VAL A 171 -7.58 -19.66 -15.95
N ASP A 172 -7.59 -20.62 -16.87
CA ASP A 172 -6.98 -20.49 -18.20
C ASP A 172 -5.50 -20.03 -18.21
N GLY A 173 -4.75 -20.44 -17.17
CA GLY A 173 -3.34 -20.06 -17.02
C GLY A 173 -3.11 -18.64 -16.50
N GLU A 174 -4.15 -17.98 -15.98
CA GLU A 174 -4.07 -16.70 -15.28
C GLU A 174 -4.61 -16.84 -13.86
N VAL A 175 -4.06 -16.08 -12.90
CA VAL A 175 -4.61 -15.98 -11.55
C VAL A 175 -5.57 -14.79 -11.50
N ASN A 176 -6.86 -15.07 -11.45
CA ASN A 176 -7.90 -14.08 -11.22
C ASN A 176 -7.95 -13.71 -9.73
N VAL A 177 -7.55 -12.49 -9.42
CA VAL A 177 -7.53 -11.96 -8.04
C VAL A 177 -8.79 -11.14 -7.77
N ARG A 178 -9.55 -11.57 -6.77
CA ARG A 178 -10.71 -10.87 -6.23
C ARG A 178 -10.46 -10.51 -4.77
N ILE A 179 -10.88 -9.31 -4.39
CA ILE A 179 -10.69 -8.78 -3.03
C ILE A 179 -12.06 -8.40 -2.48
N TRP A 180 -12.38 -8.95 -1.32
CA TRP A 180 -13.55 -8.57 -0.56
C TRP A 180 -13.12 -7.93 0.75
N VAL A 181 -13.72 -6.78 1.07
CA VAL A 181 -13.48 -6.08 2.35
C VAL A 181 -14.75 -6.18 3.17
N HIS A 182 -14.60 -6.65 4.41
CA HIS A 182 -15.70 -6.79 5.35
C HIS A 182 -16.47 -5.48 5.48
N PRO A 183 -17.82 -5.48 5.49
CA PRO A 183 -18.64 -4.27 5.49
C PRO A 183 -18.19 -3.22 6.53
N ASP A 184 -17.96 -3.65 7.77
CA ASP A 184 -17.52 -2.78 8.88
C ASP A 184 -16.11 -2.18 8.71
N HIS A 185 -15.35 -2.69 7.75
CA HIS A 185 -13.99 -2.26 7.45
C HIS A 185 -13.87 -1.49 6.13
N ARG A 186 -14.99 -1.27 5.42
CA ARG A 186 -15.00 -0.52 4.16
C ARG A 186 -14.59 0.93 4.33
N LYS A 187 -14.12 1.52 3.23
CA LYS A 187 -13.66 2.91 3.13
C LYS A 187 -12.45 3.26 4.01
N LYS A 188 -11.83 2.30 4.70
CA LYS A 188 -10.63 2.49 5.54
C LYS A 188 -9.30 2.25 4.80
N GLY A 189 -9.34 1.90 3.51
CA GLY A 189 -8.14 1.66 2.68
C GLY A 189 -7.71 0.20 2.54
N TYR A 190 -8.38 -0.76 3.21
CA TYR A 190 -7.98 -2.17 3.20
C TYR A 190 -8.01 -2.83 1.82
N GLY A 191 -8.89 -2.42 0.90
CA GLY A 191 -8.90 -2.98 -0.45
C GLY A 191 -7.60 -2.69 -1.22
N THR A 192 -7.09 -1.46 -1.12
CA THR A 192 -5.83 -1.06 -1.75
C THR A 192 -4.63 -1.73 -1.09
N ALA A 193 -4.64 -1.84 0.24
CA ALA A 193 -3.58 -2.51 0.98
C ALA A 193 -3.53 -4.02 0.67
N ALA A 194 -4.69 -4.69 0.63
CA ALA A 194 -4.80 -6.09 0.24
C ALA A 194 -4.26 -6.29 -1.18
N LEU A 195 -4.69 -5.46 -2.14
CA LEU A 195 -4.22 -5.52 -3.53
C LEU A 195 -2.69 -5.43 -3.66
N ARG A 196 -2.08 -4.52 -2.90
CA ARG A 196 -0.62 -4.33 -2.91
C ARG A 196 0.11 -5.58 -2.42
N LYS A 197 -0.39 -6.21 -1.34
CA LYS A 197 0.19 -7.43 -0.77
C LYS A 197 -0.11 -8.69 -1.60
N SER A 198 -1.25 -8.73 -2.28
CA SER A 198 -1.62 -9.88 -3.12
C SER A 198 -0.54 -10.20 -4.15
N ARG A 199 0.13 -9.20 -4.73
CA ARG A 199 1.16 -9.44 -5.76
C ARG A 199 2.31 -10.30 -5.25
N SER A 200 2.89 -9.97 -4.09
CA SER A 200 4.02 -10.73 -3.55
C SER A 200 3.60 -12.08 -2.99
N VAL A 201 2.42 -12.14 -2.38
CA VAL A 201 1.93 -13.38 -1.76
C VAL A 201 1.52 -14.39 -2.82
N MET A 202 0.74 -13.99 -3.82
CA MET A 202 0.29 -14.88 -4.90
C MET A 202 1.45 -15.42 -5.72
N ALA A 203 2.51 -14.64 -5.95
CA ALA A 203 3.71 -15.11 -6.66
C ALA A 203 4.42 -16.29 -5.96
N ALA A 204 4.21 -16.47 -4.65
CA ALA A 204 4.73 -17.63 -3.92
C ALA A 204 3.94 -18.92 -4.17
N TYR A 205 2.65 -18.81 -4.51
CA TYR A 205 1.76 -19.95 -4.79
C TYR A 205 1.67 -20.24 -6.30
N PHE A 206 1.74 -19.21 -7.14
CA PHE A 206 1.63 -19.31 -8.59
C PHE A 206 2.86 -18.66 -9.26
N PRO A 207 4.03 -19.30 -9.18
CA PRO A 207 5.25 -18.74 -9.74
C PRO A 207 5.14 -18.62 -11.27
N ALA A 208 5.51 -17.45 -11.79
CA ALA A 208 5.48 -17.12 -13.23
C ALA A 208 4.09 -17.17 -13.91
N VAL A 209 3.00 -17.17 -13.14
CA VAL A 209 1.64 -17.08 -13.69
C VAL A 209 1.19 -15.61 -13.74
N PRO A 210 0.63 -15.12 -14.87
CA PRO A 210 0.06 -13.78 -14.95
C PRO A 210 -1.05 -13.57 -13.91
N MET A 211 -1.05 -12.42 -13.24
CA MET A 211 -2.10 -12.05 -12.29
C MET A 211 -3.03 -11.02 -12.92
N VAL A 212 -4.33 -11.29 -12.87
CA VAL A 212 -5.36 -10.40 -13.40
C VAL A 212 -6.30 -9.98 -12.27
N VAL A 213 -6.48 -8.67 -12.11
CA VAL A 213 -7.41 -8.09 -11.13
C VAL A 213 -8.57 -7.51 -11.92
N ARG A 214 -9.76 -8.09 -11.77
CA ARG A 214 -10.97 -7.65 -12.48
C ARG A 214 -11.88 -6.86 -11.53
N ALA A 215 -12.50 -5.81 -12.05
CA ALA A 215 -13.59 -5.15 -11.35
C ALA A 215 -14.83 -6.07 -11.38
N PRO A 216 -15.68 -6.04 -10.34
CA PRO A 216 -16.94 -6.78 -10.34
C PRO A 216 -17.77 -6.45 -11.59
N GLY A 217 -18.23 -7.47 -12.32
CA GLY A 217 -19.07 -7.32 -13.53
C GLY A 217 -18.33 -7.24 -14.87
N VAL A 218 -17.02 -7.51 -14.91
CA VAL A 218 -16.26 -7.63 -16.16
C VAL A 218 -15.77 -9.07 -16.31
N ASP A 219 -16.43 -9.84 -17.16
CA ASP A 219 -16.02 -11.21 -17.48
C ASP A 219 -14.74 -11.23 -18.34
N ALA A 220 -14.07 -12.38 -18.34
CA ALA A 220 -13.00 -12.65 -19.30
C ALA A 220 -13.55 -12.61 -20.74
N PRO A 221 -12.77 -12.11 -21.72
CA PRO A 221 -13.14 -12.21 -23.13
C PRO A 221 -13.22 -13.67 -23.61
#